data_AF-A0A8C9XQR3-F1
#
_entry.id   AF-A0A8C9XQR3-F1
#
_cell.length_a   1.000
_cell.length_b   1.000
_cell.length_c   1.000
_cell.angle_alpha   90.00
_cell.angle_beta   90.00
_cell.angle_gamma   90.00
#
_symmetry.space_group_name_H-M   'P 1'
#
loop_
_entity.id
_entity.type
_entity.pdbx_description
1 polymer ?
#
loop_
_entity_poly.entity_id
_entity_poly.type
_entity_poly.pdbx_seq_one_letter_code
_entity_poly.pdbx_strand_id
1 'polypeptide(L)'
;TTEKTFFTMSMLTPLVFVPVLACFLPLMSATVVQDFNHIERCKDSLYMGTPPRGFTDTKLKRICQRYADRPRYVTLYDPQKRIPVYSAYTFKKTEGDRRVDYPWMYEPQLAEVDGNGNMQPFPTGYLHMKFEDSQAVLDDYSDVVLYERGHLNPDQHQSTPHDRAATYTLTNVVPEIRADPGPPQQLLPRHGLHRDRSDHQGQHDPSKQPGPRGHPRRRVVRLLLH
;
A
#
# COMPACT_ATOMS: atom_id res chain seq x y z
N THR A 1 0.98 -41.33 -78.75
CA THR A 1 1.42 -41.74 -77.40
C THR A 1 2.03 -40.54 -76.73
N THR A 2 1.42 -40.10 -75.61
CA THR A 2 1.90 -39.16 -74.57
C THR A 2 2.37 -37.75 -75.02
N GLU A 3 1.54 -36.72 -74.84
CA GLU A 3 1.49 -35.79 -73.67
C GLU A 3 2.73 -34.85 -73.63
N LYS A 4 2.64 -33.51 -73.68
CA LYS A 4 2.10 -32.64 -72.62
C LYS A 4 1.89 -31.20 -73.09
N THR A 5 0.79 -30.66 -72.59
CA THR A 5 0.31 -29.29 -72.53
C THR A 5 1.28 -28.36 -71.79
N PHE A 6 1.46 -27.12 -72.25
CA PHE A 6 1.95 -26.01 -71.42
C PHE A 6 0.95 -24.85 -71.54
N PHE A 7 0.12 -24.70 -70.52
CA PHE A 7 -0.70 -23.51 -70.29
C PHE A 7 0.08 -22.59 -69.34
N THR A 8 0.32 -21.36 -69.77
CA THR A 8 0.86 -20.29 -68.95
C THR A 8 -0.22 -19.76 -68.01
N MET A 9 0.03 -19.75 -66.70
CA MET A 9 -0.73 -18.94 -65.74
C MET A 9 0.22 -18.26 -64.77
N SER A 10 0.29 -16.94 -64.93
CA SER A 10 0.85 -15.99 -63.98
C SER A 10 0.07 -16.09 -62.66
N MET A 11 0.78 -16.25 -61.53
CA MET A 11 0.20 -16.18 -60.19
C MET A 11 0.98 -15.13 -59.39
N LEU A 12 0.30 -14.02 -59.09
CA LEU A 12 0.77 -12.93 -58.23
C LEU A 12 1.02 -13.44 -56.80
N THR A 13 2.19 -13.12 -56.26
CA THR A 13 2.55 -13.34 -54.85
C THR A 13 1.72 -12.46 -53.91
N PRO A 14 1.07 -13.00 -52.86
CA PRO A 14 0.39 -12.16 -51.88
C PRO A 14 1.43 -11.60 -50.89
N LEU A 15 1.50 -10.28 -50.77
CA LEU A 15 2.25 -9.59 -49.73
C LEU A 15 1.54 -9.85 -48.39
N VAL A 16 2.11 -10.72 -47.55
CA VAL A 16 1.56 -11.00 -46.22
C VAL A 16 1.82 -9.78 -45.32
N PHE A 17 0.79 -8.95 -45.12
CA PHE A 17 0.78 -7.95 -44.06
C PHE A 17 0.68 -8.66 -42.71
N VAL A 18 1.79 -8.80 -42.01
CA VAL A 18 1.80 -9.22 -40.60
C VAL A 18 1.31 -8.03 -39.77
N PRO A 19 0.16 -8.11 -39.08
CA PRO A 19 -0.18 -7.09 -38.11
C PRO A 19 0.78 -7.26 -36.94
N VAL A 20 1.68 -6.29 -36.74
CA VAL A 20 2.44 -6.16 -35.50
C VAL A 20 1.41 -5.87 -34.42
N LEU A 21 0.92 -6.93 -33.76
CA LEU A 21 0.17 -6.83 -32.53
C LEU A 21 1.13 -6.25 -31.51
N ALA A 22 1.17 -4.92 -31.41
CA ALA A 22 1.80 -4.23 -30.32
C ALA A 22 1.06 -4.66 -29.05
N CYS A 23 1.61 -5.68 -28.38
CA CYS A 23 1.25 -6.00 -27.02
C CYS A 23 1.54 -4.75 -26.19
N PHE A 24 0.51 -3.93 -25.99
CA PHE A 24 0.47 -2.97 -24.89
C PHE A 24 0.44 -3.79 -23.60
N LEU A 25 1.61 -4.33 -23.21
CA LEU A 25 1.81 -4.75 -21.84
C LEU A 25 1.52 -3.51 -21.01
N PRO A 26 0.54 -3.53 -20.09
CA PRO A 26 0.29 -2.39 -19.24
C PRO A 26 1.58 -2.11 -18.48
N LEU A 27 2.23 -1.00 -18.82
CA LEU A 27 3.39 -0.48 -18.12
C LEU A 27 2.97 -0.41 -16.65
N MET A 28 3.58 -1.24 -15.81
CA MET A 28 3.35 -1.26 -14.36
C MET A 28 3.75 0.12 -13.84
N SER A 29 2.78 1.03 -13.85
CA SER A 29 3.03 2.45 -13.67
C SER A 29 3.33 2.70 -12.20
N ALA A 30 4.40 3.44 -11.93
CA ALA A 30 4.69 4.00 -10.62
C ALA A 30 3.42 4.65 -10.03
N THR A 31 3.09 4.35 -8.78
CA THR A 31 1.81 4.77 -8.15
C THR A 31 1.98 6.00 -7.26
N VAL A 32 3.14 6.67 -7.35
CA VAL A 32 3.26 8.08 -6.95
C VAL A 32 2.60 8.87 -8.06
N VAL A 33 1.47 9.47 -7.74
CA VAL A 33 0.60 10.09 -8.73
C VAL A 33 0.76 11.59 -8.68
N GLN A 34 0.62 12.26 -9.82
CA GLN A 34 0.63 13.72 -9.83
C GLN A 34 -0.64 14.27 -9.17
N ASP A 35 -1.78 13.59 -9.39
CA ASP A 35 -3.08 13.90 -8.82
C ASP A 35 -3.86 12.60 -8.58
N PHE A 36 -4.61 12.55 -7.47
CA PHE A 36 -5.54 11.44 -7.17
C PHE A 36 -6.76 11.41 -8.10
N ASN A 37 -7.17 12.54 -8.67
CA ASN A 37 -8.42 12.66 -9.44
C ASN A 37 -8.46 11.76 -10.69
N HIS A 38 -7.28 11.48 -11.26
CA HIS A 38 -7.10 10.79 -12.54
C HIS A 38 -6.73 9.31 -12.40
N ILE A 39 -6.70 8.79 -11.17
CA ILE A 39 -6.23 7.42 -10.92
C ILE A 39 -7.43 6.56 -10.52
N GLU A 40 -7.69 5.57 -11.37
CA GLU A 40 -8.84 4.68 -11.20
C GLU A 40 -8.80 3.98 -9.83
N ARG A 41 -9.93 4.01 -9.13
CA ARG A 41 -10.17 3.44 -7.79
C ARG A 41 -9.38 4.01 -6.60
N CYS A 42 -8.23 4.64 -6.80
CA CYS A 42 -7.48 5.25 -5.68
C CYS A 42 -8.27 6.40 -5.03
N LYS A 43 -8.90 7.25 -5.84
CA LYS A 43 -9.77 8.35 -5.36
C LYS A 43 -11.01 7.89 -4.60
N ASP A 44 -11.39 6.62 -4.70
CA ASP A 44 -12.55 6.08 -3.96
C ASP A 44 -12.34 6.11 -2.44
N SER A 45 -11.10 6.32 -2.01
CA SER A 45 -10.72 6.48 -0.61
C SER A 45 -10.95 7.90 -0.08
N LEU A 46 -11.03 8.90 -0.96
CA LEU A 46 -11.23 10.32 -0.63
C LEU A 46 -12.71 10.65 -0.45
N TYR A 47 -13.09 11.52 0.48
CA TYR A 47 -14.49 11.96 0.57
C TYR A 47 -14.97 12.59 -0.75
N MET A 48 -16.05 12.05 -1.33
CA MET A 48 -16.57 12.43 -2.66
C MET A 48 -15.53 12.39 -3.80
N GLY A 49 -14.43 11.65 -3.63
CA GLY A 49 -13.34 11.61 -4.60
C GLY A 49 -12.47 12.87 -4.61
N THR A 50 -12.61 13.76 -3.63
CA THR A 50 -11.93 15.06 -3.59
C THR A 50 -10.81 15.09 -2.55
N PRO A 51 -9.56 15.41 -2.93
CA PRO A 51 -8.47 15.61 -1.99
C PRO A 51 -8.70 16.81 -1.04
N PRO A 52 -8.21 16.76 0.21
CA PRO A 52 -8.13 17.94 1.07
C PRO A 52 -7.41 19.11 0.40
N ARG A 53 -7.94 20.32 0.57
CA ARG A 53 -7.35 21.56 0.04
C ARG A 53 -6.26 22.09 0.96
N GLY A 54 -5.39 22.95 0.44
CA GLY A 54 -4.33 23.63 1.20
C GLY A 54 -2.93 23.03 1.07
N PHE A 55 -2.80 21.88 0.40
CA PHE A 55 -1.52 21.22 0.15
C PHE A 55 -1.03 21.46 -1.29
N THR A 56 -0.33 22.56 -1.51
CA THR A 56 0.18 22.98 -2.83
C THR A 56 1.65 22.70 -3.05
N ASP A 57 2.38 22.27 -2.01
CA ASP A 57 3.81 21.95 -2.12
C ASP A 57 4.02 20.76 -3.08
N THR A 58 4.83 21.00 -4.12
CA THR A 58 5.16 20.04 -5.17
C THR A 58 6.13 18.96 -4.73
N LYS A 59 6.80 19.15 -3.59
CA LYS A 59 7.68 18.14 -2.97
C LYS A 59 6.90 17.00 -2.34
N LEU A 60 5.67 17.27 -1.90
CA LEU A 60 4.80 16.25 -1.32
C LEU A 60 4.43 15.21 -2.37
N LYS A 61 4.42 13.94 -1.96
CA LYS A 61 4.12 12.80 -2.82
C LYS A 61 2.72 12.31 -2.53
N ARG A 62 1.90 12.22 -3.58
CA ARG A 62 0.57 11.61 -3.53
C ARG A 62 0.75 10.13 -3.83
N ILE A 63 0.56 9.29 -2.84
CA ILE A 63 0.78 7.85 -2.93
C ILE A 63 -0.60 7.19 -3.05
N CYS A 64 -0.85 6.49 -4.16
CA CYS A 64 -1.90 5.48 -4.15
C CYS A 64 -1.35 4.20 -3.55
N GLN A 65 -1.82 3.88 -2.34
CA GLN A 65 -1.37 2.72 -1.59
C GLN A 65 -1.95 1.45 -2.20
N ARG A 66 -1.10 0.58 -2.74
CA ARG A 66 -1.53 -0.69 -3.35
C ARG A 66 -0.90 -1.87 -2.66
N TYR A 67 -1.71 -2.90 -2.45
CA TYR A 67 -1.27 -4.18 -1.91
C TYR A 67 -1.96 -5.31 -2.65
N ALA A 68 -1.17 -6.29 -3.11
CA ALA A 68 -1.62 -7.36 -4.00
C ALA A 68 -2.35 -6.83 -5.24
N ASP A 69 -1.71 -5.87 -5.91
CA ASP A 69 -2.13 -5.16 -7.14
C ASP A 69 -3.43 -4.36 -7.04
N ARG A 70 -4.01 -4.26 -5.85
CA ARG A 70 -5.26 -3.55 -5.61
C ARG A 70 -5.03 -2.24 -4.87
N PRO A 71 -5.63 -1.11 -5.34
CA PRO A 71 -5.72 0.11 -4.56
C PRO A 71 -6.44 -0.11 -3.22
N ARG A 72 -5.88 0.43 -2.14
CA ARG A 72 -6.38 0.24 -0.77
C ARG A 72 -6.81 1.54 -0.13
N TYR A 73 -5.95 2.56 -0.15
CA TYR A 73 -6.17 3.90 0.38
C TYR A 73 -5.22 4.90 -0.28
N VAL A 74 -5.29 6.17 0.11
CA VAL A 74 -4.34 7.18 -0.36
C VAL A 74 -3.62 7.84 0.81
N THR A 75 -2.39 8.25 0.56
CA THR A 75 -1.56 8.99 1.51
C THR A 75 -0.94 10.19 0.79
N LEU A 76 -0.99 11.36 1.42
CA LEU A 76 -0.11 12.47 1.06
C LEU A 76 1.11 12.43 1.98
N TYR A 77 2.29 12.34 1.41
CA TYR A 77 3.53 12.03 2.10
C TYR A 77 4.56 13.14 1.91
N ASP A 78 5.30 13.48 2.96
CA ASP A 78 6.43 14.41 2.92
C ASP A 78 7.74 13.60 2.94
N PRO A 79 8.46 13.48 1.80
CA PRO A 79 9.74 12.76 1.76
C PRO A 79 10.84 13.45 2.54
N GLN A 80 10.79 14.79 2.70
CA GLN A 80 11.83 15.53 3.43
C GLN A 80 11.75 15.25 4.92
N LYS A 81 10.53 15.19 5.47
CA LYS A 81 10.27 14.85 6.87
C LYS A 81 10.10 13.36 7.12
N ARG A 82 10.04 12.57 6.06
CA ARG A 82 9.74 11.13 6.07
C ARG A 82 8.47 10.78 6.86
N ILE A 83 7.43 11.60 6.72
CA ILE A 83 6.20 11.46 7.50
C ILE A 83 4.97 11.66 6.60
N PRO A 84 3.88 10.91 6.80
CA PRO A 84 2.63 11.23 6.13
C PRO A 84 2.01 12.50 6.69
N VAL A 85 1.55 13.36 5.77
CA VAL A 85 0.75 14.54 6.07
C VAL A 85 -0.67 14.11 6.37
N TYR A 86 -1.28 13.30 5.51
CA TYR A 86 -2.58 12.68 5.79
C TYR A 86 -2.71 11.32 5.12
N SER A 87 -3.62 10.51 5.66
CA SER A 87 -4.15 9.34 4.97
C SER A 87 -5.67 9.43 4.86
N ALA A 88 -6.19 9.02 3.70
CA ALA A 88 -7.63 8.98 3.44
C ALA A 88 -8.06 7.58 3.00
N TYR A 89 -9.05 7.03 3.67
CA TYR A 89 -9.46 5.63 3.54
C TYR A 89 -10.97 5.46 3.74
N THR A 90 -11.51 4.35 3.25
CA THR A 90 -12.87 3.93 3.61
C THR A 90 -12.81 3.11 4.89
N PHE A 91 -13.58 3.53 5.90
CA PHE A 91 -13.80 2.77 7.12
C PHE A 91 -14.63 1.52 6.78
N LYS A 92 -14.09 0.35 7.10
CA LYS A 92 -14.74 -0.95 6.97
C LYS A 92 -14.91 -1.49 8.38
N LYS A 93 -16.14 -1.82 8.75
CA LYS A 93 -16.42 -2.40 10.06
C LYS A 93 -15.64 -3.71 10.21
N THR A 94 -14.85 -3.80 11.27
CA THR A 94 -14.07 -4.98 11.62
C THR A 94 -14.95 -5.90 12.46
N GLU A 95 -15.12 -7.14 12.01
CA GLU A 95 -15.68 -8.20 12.84
C GLU A 95 -14.50 -8.93 13.51
N GLY A 96 -14.32 -8.69 14.82
CA GLY A 96 -13.27 -9.30 15.63
C GLY A 96 -12.08 -8.38 15.93
N ASP A 97 -11.59 -8.45 17.18
CA ASP A 97 -10.66 -7.49 17.80
C ASP A 97 -9.18 -7.90 17.70
N ARG A 98 -8.85 -8.81 16.77
CA ARG A 98 -7.49 -9.35 16.70
C ARG A 98 -6.63 -8.49 15.77
N ARG A 99 -5.72 -7.72 16.36
CA ARG A 99 -4.52 -7.22 15.66
C ARG A 99 -3.82 -8.41 15.01
N VAL A 100 -3.50 -8.26 13.73
CA VAL A 100 -2.81 -9.30 12.97
C VAL A 100 -1.38 -8.85 12.79
N ASP A 101 -0.43 -9.73 13.08
CA ASP A 101 0.99 -9.44 12.90
C ASP A 101 1.34 -9.52 11.41
N TYR A 102 1.55 -8.37 10.79
CA TYR A 102 2.00 -8.25 9.40
C TYR A 102 3.40 -7.65 9.35
N PRO A 103 4.25 -8.09 8.40
CA PRO A 103 5.54 -7.45 8.21
C PRO A 103 5.37 -5.99 7.81
N TRP A 104 6.25 -5.14 8.31
CA TRP A 104 6.33 -3.75 7.87
C TRP A 104 6.80 -3.67 6.42
N MET A 105 6.18 -2.76 5.67
CA MET A 105 6.39 -2.60 4.24
C MET A 105 6.88 -1.20 3.88
N TYR A 106 7.63 -1.14 2.77
CA TYR A 106 8.07 0.09 2.12
C TYR A 106 7.36 0.27 0.78
N GLU A 107 7.43 1.48 0.23
CA GLU A 107 6.92 1.83 -1.09
C GLU A 107 8.07 1.83 -2.11
N PRO A 108 8.21 0.83 -3.00
CA PRO A 108 9.32 0.76 -3.95
C PRO A 108 9.38 1.97 -4.89
N GLN A 109 8.22 2.42 -5.36
CA GLN A 109 8.01 3.65 -6.14
C GLN A 109 8.56 4.96 -5.52
N LEU A 110 8.89 4.99 -4.22
CA LEU A 110 9.54 6.15 -3.59
C LEU A 110 11.07 6.03 -3.65
N ALA A 111 11.61 4.82 -3.64
CA ALA A 111 13.04 4.56 -3.67
C ALA A 111 13.62 4.48 -5.09
N GLU A 112 12.81 4.03 -6.05
CA GLU A 112 13.24 3.74 -7.41
C GLU A 112 12.29 4.40 -8.41
N VAL A 113 12.84 4.96 -9.49
CA VAL A 113 12.06 5.66 -10.53
C VAL A 113 11.11 4.70 -11.26
N ASP A 114 11.57 3.46 -11.46
CA ASP A 114 10.84 2.32 -12.01
C ASP A 114 10.33 1.36 -10.94
N GLY A 115 10.33 1.81 -9.68
CA GLY A 115 9.88 1.02 -8.54
C GLY A 115 8.43 0.57 -8.69
N ASN A 116 8.16 -0.69 -8.31
CA ASN A 116 6.83 -1.26 -8.32
C ASN A 116 5.87 -0.39 -7.48
N GLY A 117 4.66 -0.16 -8.00
CA GLY A 117 3.62 0.59 -7.31
C GLY A 117 2.87 -0.18 -6.21
N ASN A 118 3.28 -1.41 -5.92
CA ASN A 118 2.81 -2.21 -4.80
C ASN A 118 3.80 -2.13 -3.64
N MET A 119 3.30 -1.89 -2.44
CA MET A 119 4.10 -1.98 -1.22
C MET A 119 4.67 -3.39 -1.05
N GLN A 120 5.88 -3.48 -0.52
CA GLN A 120 6.63 -4.72 -0.34
C GLN A 120 7.21 -4.80 1.07
N PRO A 121 7.33 -5.99 1.67
CA PRO A 121 7.98 -6.15 2.98
C PRO A 121 9.42 -5.67 2.90
N PHE A 122 9.90 -5.02 3.96
CA PHE A 122 11.32 -4.69 4.05
C PHE A 122 12.17 -5.97 3.90
N PRO A 123 13.22 -5.94 3.06
CA PRO A 123 14.06 -7.11 2.85
C PRO A 123 14.77 -7.50 4.16
N THR A 124 14.88 -8.80 4.42
CA THR A 124 15.65 -9.32 5.56
C THR A 124 17.14 -9.30 5.21
N GLY A 125 17.91 -8.39 5.82
CA GLY A 125 19.36 -8.29 5.69
C GLY A 125 19.86 -6.85 5.47
N TYR A 126 21.14 -6.60 5.75
CA TYR A 126 21.80 -5.32 5.44
C TYR A 126 22.02 -5.18 3.94
N LEU A 127 20.99 -4.72 3.24
CA LEU A 127 21.14 -4.10 1.93
C LEU A 127 21.03 -2.60 2.18
N HIS A 128 22.13 -1.88 2.05
CA HIS A 128 22.06 -0.42 1.99
C HIS A 128 21.27 -0.06 0.73
N MET A 129 19.98 0.20 0.91
CA MET A 129 19.08 0.47 -0.19
C MET A 129 18.77 1.96 -0.23
N LYS A 130 18.46 2.45 -1.44
CA LYS A 130 18.08 3.84 -1.70
C LYS A 130 16.79 4.30 -1.03
N PHE A 131 16.15 3.47 -0.19
CA PHE A 131 14.96 3.87 0.55
C PHE A 131 15.26 4.82 1.71
N GLU A 132 16.48 4.80 2.27
CA GLU A 132 16.84 5.68 3.39
C GLU A 132 16.63 7.14 3.00
N ASP A 133 16.96 7.56 1.78
CA ASP A 133 16.86 8.97 1.38
C ASP A 133 15.44 9.43 1.04
N SER A 134 14.51 8.50 0.76
CA SER A 134 13.21 8.83 0.16
C SER A 134 12.01 8.53 1.04
N GLN A 135 12.16 7.65 2.03
CA GLN A 135 11.08 7.28 2.93
C GLN A 135 11.58 6.88 4.31
N ALA A 136 10.66 6.80 5.28
CA ALA A 136 11.00 6.30 6.60
C ALA A 136 11.42 4.83 6.55
N VAL A 137 12.38 4.47 7.40
CA VAL A 137 12.87 3.10 7.60
C VAL A 137 12.57 2.62 9.02
N LEU A 138 12.74 1.33 9.28
CA LEU A 138 12.46 0.76 10.60
C LEU A 138 13.32 1.39 11.71
N ASP A 139 14.55 1.76 11.36
CA ASP A 139 15.52 2.39 12.27
C ASP A 139 15.10 3.81 12.69
N ASP A 140 14.29 4.51 11.89
CA ASP A 140 13.71 5.82 12.28
C ASP A 140 12.77 5.68 13.50
N TYR A 141 12.40 4.44 13.87
CA TYR A 141 11.50 4.11 14.98
C TYR A 141 12.09 3.09 15.96
N SER A 142 13.37 2.70 15.87
CA SER A 142 13.95 1.62 16.70
C SER A 142 14.37 2.05 18.11
N ASP A 143 14.75 3.33 18.31
CA ASP A 143 15.46 3.77 19.52
C ASP A 143 14.66 4.71 20.43
N VAL A 144 13.33 4.64 20.37
CA VAL A 144 12.45 5.57 21.08
C VAL A 144 11.63 4.89 22.17
N VAL A 145 12.00 5.12 23.43
CA VAL A 145 11.22 4.67 24.60
C VAL A 145 9.86 5.40 24.65
N LEU A 146 9.84 6.66 24.22
CA LEU A 146 8.69 7.56 24.37
C LEU A 146 7.65 7.45 23.26
N TYR A 147 8.01 6.90 22.09
CA TYR A 147 7.17 6.93 20.90
C TYR A 147 6.79 5.53 20.43
N GLU A 148 5.63 5.45 19.78
CA GLU A 148 5.15 4.30 19.03
C GLU A 148 4.75 4.70 17.59
N ARG A 149 4.53 3.70 16.74
CA ARG A 149 4.11 3.89 15.35
C ARG A 149 2.60 4.10 15.28
N GLY A 150 2.18 5.36 15.38
CA GLY A 150 0.78 5.77 15.32
C GLY A 150 0.22 5.71 13.91
N HIS A 151 -0.74 4.82 13.64
CA HIS A 151 -1.30 4.65 12.29
C HIS A 151 -2.30 5.78 11.94
N LEU A 152 -2.13 6.39 10.76
CA LEU A 152 -3.12 7.31 10.21
C LEU A 152 -4.35 6.58 9.66
N ASN A 153 -4.15 5.44 8.99
CA ASN A 153 -5.18 4.45 8.67
C ASN A 153 -4.99 3.20 9.56
N PRO A 154 -5.73 3.09 10.68
CA PRO A 154 -5.63 1.93 11.59
C PRO A 154 -6.12 0.63 10.96
N ASP A 155 -5.45 -0.48 11.27
CA ASP A 155 -5.85 -1.83 10.85
C ASP A 155 -7.26 -2.20 11.37
N GLN A 156 -7.64 -1.71 12.55
CA GLN A 156 -8.97 -1.91 13.15
C GLN A 156 -10.09 -1.24 12.36
N HIS A 157 -9.78 -0.38 11.39
CA HIS A 157 -10.75 0.20 10.47
C HIS A 157 -10.86 -0.59 9.15
N GLN A 158 -10.21 -1.75 9.05
CA GLN A 158 -10.15 -2.57 7.84
C GLN A 158 -10.69 -3.99 8.09
N SER A 159 -11.52 -4.49 7.18
CA SER A 159 -12.25 -5.74 7.38
C SER A 159 -11.49 -6.99 6.92
N THR A 160 -10.83 -6.95 5.75
CA THR A 160 -10.17 -8.12 5.16
C THR A 160 -8.68 -8.20 5.55
N PRO A 161 -8.08 -9.41 5.60
CA PRO A 161 -6.65 -9.56 5.86
C PRO A 161 -5.76 -8.71 4.96
N HIS A 162 -6.05 -8.65 3.65
CA HIS A 162 -5.28 -7.83 2.72
C HIS A 162 -5.45 -6.32 2.95
N ASP A 163 -6.64 -5.87 3.38
CA ASP A 163 -6.85 -4.46 3.70
C ASP A 163 -6.13 -4.06 4.99
N ARG A 164 -6.11 -4.96 5.98
CA ARG A 164 -5.36 -4.77 7.23
C ARG A 164 -3.87 -4.75 6.96
N ALA A 165 -3.35 -5.74 6.21
CA ALA A 165 -1.95 -5.80 5.82
C ALA A 165 -1.47 -4.50 5.16
N ALA A 166 -2.29 -3.93 4.27
CA ALA A 166 -1.95 -2.70 3.57
C ALA A 166 -1.71 -1.48 4.49
N THR A 167 -2.16 -1.53 5.74
CA THR A 167 -1.94 -0.44 6.72
C THR A 167 -0.54 -0.46 7.35
N TYR A 168 0.20 -1.57 7.22
CA TYR A 168 1.52 -1.77 7.83
C TYR A 168 2.65 -1.21 6.95
N THR A 169 2.52 0.04 6.54
CA THR A 169 3.56 0.78 5.79
C THR A 169 4.08 1.95 6.63
N LEU A 170 5.37 2.27 6.52
CA LEU A 170 5.91 3.43 7.24
C LEU A 170 5.42 4.77 6.65
N THR A 171 4.92 4.75 5.42
CA THR A 171 4.20 5.88 4.82
C THR A 171 2.79 6.09 5.40
N ASN A 172 2.32 5.23 6.32
CA ASN A 172 1.02 5.37 6.99
C ASN A 172 1.15 5.62 8.51
N VAL A 173 2.36 5.84 9.02
CA VAL A 173 2.60 6.01 10.46
C VAL A 173 3.28 7.33 10.79
N VAL A 174 2.95 7.84 11.98
CA VAL A 174 3.58 9.01 12.59
C VAL A 174 4.13 8.61 13.97
N PRO A 175 5.16 9.28 14.50
CA PRO A 175 5.54 9.12 15.90
C PRO A 175 4.40 9.58 16.81
N GLU A 176 3.88 8.68 17.65
CA GLU A 176 2.82 8.95 18.62
C GLU A 176 3.38 8.74 20.03
N ILE A 177 3.14 9.67 20.96
CA ILE A 177 3.64 9.56 22.33
C ILE A 177 2.92 8.40 23.03
N ARG A 178 3.68 7.50 23.65
CA ARG A 178 3.10 6.41 24.45
C ARG A 178 2.34 6.99 25.64
N ALA A 179 1.11 6.51 25.85
CA ALA A 179 0.28 6.92 26.97
C ALA A 179 0.91 6.59 28.34
N ASP A 180 1.77 5.58 28.40
CA ASP A 180 2.61 5.25 29.56
C ASP A 180 4.02 4.90 29.06
N PRO A 181 4.97 5.85 29.05
CA PRO A 181 6.35 5.60 28.63
C PRO A 181 7.12 4.70 29.61
N GLY A 182 6.51 4.29 30.73
CA GLY A 182 7.17 3.61 31.83
C GLY A 182 8.06 4.56 32.64
N PRO A 183 8.62 4.09 33.78
CA PRO A 183 9.59 4.87 34.54
C PRO A 183 10.85 5.11 33.70
N PRO A 184 11.56 6.24 33.90
CA PRO A 184 12.79 6.55 33.15
C PRO A 184 13.90 5.61 33.61
N GLN A 185 13.95 4.41 33.04
CA GLN A 185 15.07 3.49 33.22
C GLN A 185 16.12 3.81 32.16
N GLN A 186 17.31 4.14 32.65
CA GLN A 186 18.52 4.43 31.91
C GLN A 186 18.71 3.53 30.69
N LEU A 187 19.00 4.19 29.56
CA LEU A 187 19.65 3.70 28.34
C LEU A 187 20.57 2.49 28.59
N LEU A 188 20.04 1.27 28.47
CA LEU A 188 20.84 0.05 28.36
C LEU A 188 20.14 -0.92 27.38
N PRO A 189 20.87 -1.52 26.42
CA PRO A 189 20.29 -2.31 25.34
C PRO A 189 19.89 -3.68 25.88
N ARG A 190 18.58 -3.92 26.02
CA ARG A 190 18.08 -5.25 26.41
C ARG A 190 17.79 -6.11 25.18
N HIS A 191 18.67 -7.09 25.01
CA HIS A 191 18.52 -8.23 24.12
C HIS A 191 17.20 -8.98 24.38
N GLY A 192 16.68 -9.55 23.29
CA GLY A 192 15.36 -10.15 23.16
C GLY A 192 14.99 -11.16 24.24
N LEU A 193 13.73 -11.08 24.66
CA LEU A 193 13.05 -12.11 25.43
C LEU A 193 11.73 -12.41 24.73
N HIS A 194 11.72 -13.55 24.02
CA HIS A 194 10.52 -14.24 23.59
C HIS A 194 9.59 -14.43 24.79
N ARG A 195 8.30 -14.11 24.60
CA ARG A 195 7.27 -14.44 25.57
C ARG A 195 6.16 -15.24 24.89
N ASP A 196 6.27 -16.55 25.02
CA ASP A 196 5.16 -17.47 24.75
C ASP A 196 3.98 -17.13 25.65
N ARG A 197 2.78 -17.06 25.07
CA ARG A 197 1.53 -17.04 25.83
C ARG A 197 0.56 -18.06 25.25
N SER A 198 0.30 -19.07 26.08
CA SER A 198 -0.55 -20.22 25.85
C SER A 198 -2.01 -19.84 25.55
N ASP A 199 -2.59 -20.56 24.58
CA ASP A 199 -3.99 -20.50 24.14
C ASP A 199 -4.96 -21.04 25.21
N HIS A 200 -6.09 -20.36 25.36
CA HIS A 200 -7.33 -20.96 25.88
C HIS A 200 -8.43 -20.80 24.84
N GLN A 201 -8.88 -21.94 24.33
CA GLN A 201 -9.82 -22.09 23.23
C GLN A 201 -11.25 -22.11 23.78
N GLY A 202 -12.04 -21.09 23.44
CA GLY A 202 -13.48 -21.08 23.63
C GLY A 202 -14.18 -21.23 22.28
N GLN A 203 -14.87 -22.35 22.05
CA GLN A 203 -15.70 -22.58 20.87
C GLN A 203 -16.94 -21.68 20.93
N HIS A 204 -17.22 -20.94 19.85
CA HIS A 204 -18.52 -20.30 19.64
C HIS A 204 -19.09 -20.70 18.26
N ASP A 205 -20.32 -21.21 18.31
CA ASP A 205 -21.15 -21.73 17.22
C ASP A 205 -21.69 -20.60 16.31
N PRO A 206 -21.49 -20.65 14.97
CA PRO A 206 -21.88 -19.58 14.05
C PRO A 206 -23.25 -19.90 13.42
N SER A 207 -24.33 -19.60 14.11
CA SER A 207 -25.65 -19.66 13.49
C SER A 207 -26.57 -18.54 13.96
N LYS A 208 -26.38 -17.34 13.36
CA LYS A 208 -27.41 -16.32 13.04
C LYS A 208 -26.76 -15.10 12.37
N GLN A 209 -26.81 -15.04 11.04
CA GLN A 209 -26.50 -13.83 10.28
C GLN A 209 -27.81 -13.13 9.87
N PRO A 210 -27.99 -11.82 10.12
CA PRO A 210 -28.90 -10.99 9.35
C PRO A 210 -28.20 -10.49 8.08
N GLY A 211 -28.89 -10.57 6.94
CA GLY A 211 -28.36 -10.21 5.61
C GLY A 211 -27.93 -8.74 5.44
N PRO A 212 -27.27 -8.42 4.31
CA PRO A 212 -26.55 -7.16 4.14
C PRO A 212 -27.52 -6.00 3.89
N ARG A 213 -27.80 -5.21 4.94
CA ARG A 213 -28.27 -3.83 4.76
C ARG A 213 -27.08 -2.97 4.37
N GLY A 214 -27.10 -2.37 3.18
CA GLY A 214 -26.06 -1.46 2.70
C GLY A 214 -25.86 -0.30 3.66
N HIS A 215 -24.83 -0.39 4.50
CA HIS A 215 -24.43 0.71 5.38
C HIS A 215 -23.68 1.76 4.55
N PRO A 216 -23.90 3.06 4.79
CA PRO A 216 -23.18 4.11 4.08
C PRO A 216 -21.67 3.95 4.31
N ARG A 217 -20.90 3.92 3.22
CA ARG A 217 -19.43 3.86 3.27
C ARG A 217 -18.92 5.15 3.92
N ARG A 218 -18.42 5.06 5.16
CA ARG A 218 -17.78 6.18 5.85
C ARG A 218 -16.36 6.34 5.29
N ARG A 219 -16.04 7.50 4.72
CA ARG A 219 -14.67 7.85 4.32
C ARG A 219 -14.06 8.72 5.41
N VAL A 220 -12.83 8.41 5.81
CA VAL A 220 -12.11 9.08 6.90
C VAL A 220 -10.85 9.70 6.33
N VAL A 221 -10.53 10.92 6.75
CA VAL A 221 -9.25 11.58 6.51
C VAL A 221 -8.64 11.86 7.87
N ARG A 222 -7.47 11.28 8.14
CA ARG A 222 -6.70 11.59 9.35
C ARG A 222 -5.50 12.43 8.93
N LEU A 223 -5.47 13.66 9.44
CA LEU A 223 -4.47 14.67 9.12
C LEU A 223 -3.50 14.79 10.29
N LEU A 224 -2.20 14.81 10.00
CA LEU A 224 -1.18 15.24 10.93
C LEU A 224 -1.14 16.77 10.91
N LEU A 225 -1.49 17.38 12.04
CA LEU A 225 -1.33 18.82 12.24
C LEU A 225 0.08 19.06 12.79
N HIS A 226 0.86 19.86 12.07
CA HIS A 226 2.18 20.34 12.50
C HIS A 226 2.04 21.66 13.27
#